data_AF-A0A937QC69-F1
#
_entry.id   AF-A0A937QC69-F1
#
_cell.length_a   1.000
_cell.length_b   1.000
_cell.length_c   1.000
_cell.angle_alpha   90.00
_cell.angle_beta   90.00
_cell.angle_gamma   90.00
#
_symmetry.space_group_name_H-M   'P 1'
#
loop_
_entity.id
_entity.type
_entity.pdbx_description
1 polymer ?
#
loop_
_entity_poly.entity_id
_entity_poly.type
_entity_poly.pdbx_seq_one_letter_code
_entity_poly.pdbx_strand_id
1 'polypeptide(L)'
;MKDKRKKGLDELRPEYNFDYSEAFRGKYYRRLLEEESNVVVLDPDVAKAFRDSASVNEALRSLLDLARSTQRLTRRSKGLS
;
A
#
# COMPACT_ATOMS: atom_id res chain seq x y z
N MET A 1 33.31 29.42 -26.93
CA MET A 1 32.51 28.76 -25.87
C MET A 1 31.08 28.66 -26.39
N LYS A 2 30.53 27.45 -26.61
CA LYS A 2 29.14 27.27 -27.09
C LYS A 2 28.23 27.06 -25.88
N ASP A 3 27.28 27.99 -25.71
CA ASP A 3 26.26 27.98 -24.66
C ASP A 3 25.37 26.72 -24.78
N LYS A 4 25.41 25.86 -23.75
CA LYS A 4 24.59 24.63 -23.64
C LYS A 4 23.22 24.91 -23.00
N ARG A 5 22.54 26.00 -23.37
CA ARG A 5 21.21 26.31 -22.83
C ARG A 5 20.19 26.35 -23.97
N LYS A 6 19.29 25.35 -23.98
CA LYS A 6 18.10 25.14 -24.86
C LYS A 6 18.16 23.92 -25.79
N LYS A 7 18.50 22.74 -25.29
CA LYS A 7 18.43 21.50 -26.10
C LYS A 7 17.22 20.59 -25.81
N GLY A 8 16.27 21.00 -24.96
CA GLY A 8 15.16 20.13 -24.53
C GLY A 8 13.74 20.67 -24.75
N LEU A 9 13.59 21.90 -25.26
CA LEU A 9 12.25 22.47 -25.51
C LEU A 9 11.77 22.21 -26.95
N ASP A 10 12.69 21.98 -27.88
CA ASP A 10 12.41 21.80 -29.31
C ASP A 10 12.01 20.35 -29.66
N GLU A 11 12.21 19.42 -28.72
CA GLU A 11 11.82 18.00 -28.86
C GLU A 11 10.41 17.72 -28.29
N LEU A 12 9.81 18.70 -27.61
CA LEU A 12 8.47 18.56 -27.04
C LEU A 12 7.41 18.84 -28.11
N ARG A 13 6.41 17.96 -28.20
CA ARG A 13 5.30 18.18 -29.12
C ARG A 13 4.53 19.46 -28.71
N PRO A 14 4.01 20.25 -29.67
CA PRO A 14 3.35 21.53 -29.38
C PRO A 14 2.16 21.44 -28.41
N GLU A 15 1.56 20.26 -28.28
CA GLU A 15 0.42 20.02 -27.39
C GLU A 15 0.84 19.87 -25.91
N TYR A 16 2.14 19.70 -25.62
CA TYR A 16 2.62 19.68 -24.24
C TYR A 16 2.83 21.10 -23.71
N ASN A 17 1.85 21.57 -22.92
CA ASN A 17 2.00 22.77 -22.09
C ASN A 17 2.15 22.36 -20.62
N PHE A 18 3.33 22.59 -20.05
CA PHE A 18 3.66 22.28 -18.67
C PHE A 18 3.34 23.46 -17.73
N ASP A 19 2.08 23.89 -17.73
CA ASP A 19 1.59 24.90 -16.80
C ASP A 19 1.26 24.26 -15.45
N TYR A 20 2.17 24.44 -14.48
CA TYR A 20 2.03 23.94 -13.13
C TYR A 20 1.46 24.98 -12.15
N SER A 21 0.86 26.07 -12.65
CA SER A 21 0.21 27.09 -11.79
C SER A 21 -0.87 26.51 -10.88
N GLU A 22 -1.60 25.51 -11.37
CA GLU A 22 -2.63 24.75 -10.63
C GLU A 22 -2.09 23.46 -9.98
N ALA A 23 -0.77 23.24 -9.98
CA ALA A 23 -0.18 22.03 -9.42
C ALA A 23 -0.04 22.13 -7.89
N PHE A 24 -0.96 21.51 -7.16
CA PHE A 24 -0.92 21.45 -5.70
C PHE A 24 -0.15 20.21 -5.21
N ARG A 25 0.90 20.44 -4.40
CA ARG A 25 1.58 19.37 -3.65
C ARG A 25 0.57 18.70 -2.71
N GLY A 26 0.49 17.38 -2.76
CA GLY A 26 -0.40 16.62 -1.88
C GLY A 26 -1.89 16.64 -2.29
N LYS A 27 -2.22 16.85 -3.58
CA LYS A 27 -3.60 16.85 -4.10
C LYS A 27 -4.47 15.68 -3.63
N TYR A 28 -3.87 14.52 -3.33
CA TYR A 28 -4.57 13.31 -2.86
C TYR A 28 -4.22 12.92 -1.41
N TYR A 29 -3.39 13.70 -0.73
CA TYR A 29 -2.94 13.37 0.63
C TYR A 29 -4.09 13.33 1.63
N ARG A 30 -5.05 14.27 1.52
CA ARG A 30 -6.25 14.27 2.38
C ARG A 30 -7.11 13.01 2.18
N ARG A 31 -7.33 12.57 0.94
CA ARG A 31 -8.08 11.32 0.67
C ARG A 31 -7.39 10.11 1.28
N LEU A 32 -6.07 10.03 1.17
CA LEU A 32 -5.29 8.92 1.73
C LEU A 32 -5.35 8.86 3.28
N LEU A 33 -5.44 10.03 3.93
CA LEU A 33 -5.63 10.15 5.38
C LEU A 33 -7.08 9.92 5.82
N GLU A 34 -8.06 10.46 5.08
CA GLU A 34 -9.50 10.38 5.37
C GLU A 34 -10.05 8.97 5.13
N GLU A 35 -9.51 8.24 4.15
CA GLU A 35 -9.92 6.85 3.86
C GLU A 35 -9.38 5.83 4.87
N GLU A 36 -8.81 6.28 6.01
CA GLU A 36 -8.15 5.44 7.01
C GLU A 36 -7.35 4.31 6.36
N SER A 37 -6.53 4.66 5.36
CA SER A 37 -5.66 3.67 4.73
C SER A 37 -4.62 3.26 5.78
N ASN A 38 -4.95 2.22 6.55
CA ASN A 38 -4.05 1.64 7.53
C ASN A 38 -3.00 0.85 6.75
N VAL A 39 -2.10 1.58 6.11
CA VAL A 39 -1.05 1.04 5.23
C VAL A 39 -0.08 0.29 6.10
N VAL A 40 -0.10 -1.03 6.00
CA VAL A 40 0.83 -1.92 6.68
C VAL A 40 1.94 -2.30 5.71
N VAL A 41 3.18 -1.98 6.10
CA VAL A 41 4.38 -2.42 5.36
C VAL A 41 4.76 -3.81 5.84
N LEU A 42 4.88 -4.75 4.90
CA LEU A 42 5.35 -6.11 5.18
C LEU A 42 6.87 -6.15 5.15
N ASP A 43 7.45 -7.03 5.96
CA ASP A 43 8.88 -7.34 5.87
C ASP A 43 9.22 -7.95 4.49
N PRO A 44 10.44 -7.75 3.97
CA PRO A 44 10.78 -8.12 2.59
C PRO A 44 10.68 -9.62 2.29
N ASP A 45 10.90 -10.47 3.28
CA ASP A 45 10.77 -11.92 3.17
C ASP A 45 9.29 -12.34 3.07
N VAL A 46 8.42 -11.74 3.88
CA VAL A 46 6.97 -11.96 3.82
C VAL A 46 6.41 -11.45 2.49
N ALA A 47 6.83 -10.25 2.05
CA ALA A 47 6.40 -9.69 0.77
C ALA A 47 6.82 -10.54 -0.44
N LYS A 48 7.94 -11.28 -0.35
CA LYS A 48 8.36 -12.23 -1.41
C LYS A 48 7.54 -13.52 -1.43
N ALA A 49 6.96 -13.90 -0.29
CA ALA A 49 6.18 -15.13 -0.17
C ALA A 49 4.76 -14.99 -0.74
N PHE A 50 4.21 -13.77 -0.76
CA PHE A 50 2.82 -13.51 -1.20
C PHE A 50 2.77 -12.67 -2.47
N ARG A 51 1.85 -13.01 -3.37
CA ARG A 51 1.70 -12.32 -4.67
C ARG A 51 0.96 -10.98 -4.54
N ASP A 52 -0.02 -10.92 -3.65
CA ASP A 52 -0.92 -9.77 -3.48
C ASP A 52 -1.50 -9.69 -2.06
N SER A 53 -2.12 -8.55 -1.73
CA SER A 53 -2.73 -8.30 -0.42
C SER A 53 -3.90 -9.23 -0.10
N ALA A 54 -4.61 -9.74 -1.12
CA ALA A 54 -5.70 -10.68 -0.90
C ALA A 54 -5.18 -12.00 -0.31
N SER A 55 -4.08 -12.52 -0.86
CA SER A 55 -3.44 -13.75 -0.36
C SER A 55 -2.90 -13.63 1.07
N VAL A 56 -2.36 -12.45 1.43
CA VAL A 56 -1.91 -12.16 2.81
C VAL A 56 -3.10 -12.16 3.78
N ASN A 57 -4.19 -11.48 3.41
CA ASN A 57 -5.36 -11.36 4.27
C ASN A 57 -6.07 -12.71 4.49
N GLU A 58 -6.18 -13.54 3.47
CA GLU A 58 -6.69 -14.91 3.55
C GLU A 58 -5.90 -15.77 4.56
N ALA A 59 -4.56 -15.70 4.48
CA ALA A 59 -3.68 -16.45 5.39
C ALA A 59 -3.85 -15.97 6.84
N LEU A 60 -3.87 -14.66 7.08
CA LEU A 60 -4.05 -14.10 8.42
C LEU A 60 -5.42 -14.44 9.01
N ARG A 61 -6.50 -14.41 8.20
CA ARG A 61 -7.84 -14.85 8.64
C ARG A 61 -7.87 -16.31 9.02
N SER A 62 -7.28 -17.17 8.19
CA SER A 62 -7.16 -18.61 8.48
C SER A 62 -6.45 -18.87 9.81
N LEU A 63 -5.38 -18.10 10.11
CA LEU A 63 -4.67 -18.17 11.38
C LEU A 63 -5.54 -17.72 12.56
N LEU A 64 -6.32 -16.64 12.40
CA LEU A 64 -7.25 -16.18 13.43
C LEU A 64 -8.33 -17.23 13.73
N ASP A 65 -8.86 -17.90 12.71
CA ASP A 65 -9.87 -18.95 12.88
C ASP A 65 -9.32 -20.18 13.60
N LEU A 66 -8.08 -20.57 13.28
CA LEU A 66 -7.37 -21.62 14.01
C LEU A 66 -7.15 -21.23 15.48
N ALA A 67 -6.71 -20.01 15.74
CA ALA A 67 -6.51 -19.49 17.10
C ALA A 67 -7.82 -19.47 17.90
N ARG A 68 -8.93 -19.04 17.30
CA ARG A 68 -10.26 -19.06 17.95
C ARG A 68 -10.72 -20.49 18.25
N SER A 69 -10.49 -21.41 17.33
CA SER A 69 -10.87 -22.82 17.47
C SER A 69 -10.12 -23.50 18.62
N THR A 70 -8.81 -23.28 18.71
CA THR A 70 -7.96 -23.82 19.77
C THR A 70 -8.28 -23.22 21.14
N GLN A 71 -8.53 -21.91 21.22
CA GLN A 71 -9.01 -21.27 22.46
C GLN A 71 -10.34 -21.84 22.96
N ARG A 72 -11.27 -22.16 22.04
CA ARG A 72 -12.56 -22.76 22.42
C ARG A 72 -12.38 -24.17 22.99
N LEU A 73 -11.47 -24.97 22.44
CA LEU A 73 -11.15 -26.31 22.93
C LEU A 73 -10.57 -26.28 24.34
N THR A 74 -9.59 -25.41 24.59
CA THR A 74 -8.93 -25.28 25.90
C THR A 74 -9.84 -24.67 26.97
N ARG A 75 -10.76 -23.78 26.59
CA ARG A 75 -11.79 -23.26 27.50
C ARG A 75 -12.82 -24.33 27.88
N ARG A 76 -13.19 -25.21 26.94
CA ARG A 76 -14.12 -26.32 27.20
C ARG A 76 -13.52 -27.39 28.12
N SER A 77 -12.22 -27.67 28.00
CA SER A 77 -11.53 -28.61 28.90
C SER A 77 -11.40 -28.08 30.33
N LYS A 78 -11.28 -26.76 30.52
CA LYS A 78 -11.28 -26.13 31.85
C LYS A 78 -12.63 -26.13 32.57
N GLY A 79 -13.74 -26.29 31.84
CA GLY A 79 -15.10 -26.31 32.42
C GLY A 79 -15.64 -27.71 32.74
N LEU A 80 -14.86 -28.77 32.47
CA LEU A 80 -15.18 -30.17 32.79
C LEU A 80 -14.29 -30.73 33.93
N SER A 81 -13.56 -29.86 34.63
CA SER A 81 -12.80 -30.18 35.85
C SER A 81 -13.45 -29.56 37.07
#